data_AF-A0A835IJ24-F1
#
_entry.id   AF-A0A835IJ24-F1
#
_cell.length_a   1.000
_cell.length_b   1.000
_cell.length_c   1.000
_cell.angle_alpha   90.00
_cell.angle_beta   90.00
_cell.angle_gamma   90.00
#
_symmetry.space_group_name_H-M   'P 1'
#
loop_
_entity.id
_entity.type
_entity.pdbx_description
1 polymer ?
#
loop_
_entity_poly.entity_id
_entity_poly.type
_entity_poly.pdbx_seq_one_letter_code
_entity_poly.pdbx_strand_id
1 'polypeptide(L)'
;MIVTVQGPTVVQPFEETPKETLWTSNVDQLFRGHIPSVYFYRPDGSSSFFNASVLRDALSKVLVPFYPVAGRLKKDKNGRLEIECSGEGVLFLEAYTESILDDLDLSQ
;
A
#
# COMPACT_ATOMS: atom_id res chain seq x y z
N MET A 1 8.15 -19.60 11.34
CA MET A 1 8.85 -18.41 10.79
C MET A 1 8.74 -17.27 11.79
N ILE A 2 9.86 -16.65 12.17
CA ILE A 2 9.88 -15.43 13.01
C ILE A 2 10.16 -14.25 12.07
N VAL A 3 9.34 -13.21 12.13
CA VAL A 3 9.51 -11.99 11.32
C VAL A 3 9.64 -10.79 12.24
N THR A 4 10.67 -9.98 12.02
CA THR A 4 10.87 -8.74 12.77
C THR A 4 10.49 -7.56 11.89
N VAL A 5 9.53 -6.77 12.35
CA VAL A 5 9.01 -5.60 11.64
C VAL A 5 9.79 -4.36 12.08
N GLN A 6 10.28 -3.58 11.13
CA GLN A 6 10.82 -2.26 11.37
C GLN A 6 9.70 -1.23 11.53
N GLY A 7 10.03 -0.03 12.02
CA GLY A 7 9.05 1.01 12.29
C GLY A 7 8.20 1.41 11.07
N PRO A 8 6.94 1.80 11.27
CA PRO A 8 6.07 2.24 10.19
C PRO A 8 6.58 3.53 9.56
N THR A 9 6.51 3.61 8.23
CA THR A 9 6.70 4.85 7.49
C THR A 9 5.43 5.18 6.72
N VAL A 10 4.96 6.41 6.81
CA VAL A 10 3.87 6.90 5.95
C VAL A 10 4.48 7.54 4.72
N VAL A 11 4.12 7.04 3.54
CA VAL A 11 4.57 7.57 2.25
C VAL A 11 3.45 8.41 1.66
N GLN A 12 3.69 9.71 1.52
CA GLN A 12 2.76 10.66 0.94
C GLN A 12 2.99 10.80 -0.58
N PRO A 13 2.02 11.31 -1.34
CA PRO A 13 2.23 11.69 -2.73
C PRO A 13 3.40 12.65 -2.87
N PHE A 14 4.19 12.50 -3.94
CA PHE A 14 5.37 13.32 -4.20
C PHE A 14 5.01 14.80 -4.47
N GLU A 15 3.84 15.04 -5.04
CA GLU A 15 3.30 16.36 -5.37
C GLU A 15 1.90 16.54 -4.77
N GLU A 16 1.41 17.79 -4.74
CA GLU A 16 0.03 18.05 -4.33
C GLU A 16 -0.93 17.37 -5.32
N THR A 17 -1.97 16.73 -4.77
CA THR A 17 -2.97 15.99 -5.52
C THR A 17 -4.36 16.62 -5.33
N PRO A 18 -5.33 16.38 -6.24
CA PRO A 18 -6.68 16.92 -6.11
C PRO A 18 -7.32 16.60 -4.76
N LYS A 19 -7.74 17.64 -4.05
CA LYS A 19 -8.46 17.53 -2.77
C LYS A 19 -9.95 17.48 -3.02
N GLU A 20 -10.46 16.26 -3.17
CA GLU A 20 -11.86 16.02 -3.46
C GLU A 20 -12.40 14.81 -2.68
N THR A 21 -13.69 14.55 -2.85
CA THR A 21 -14.34 13.35 -2.33
C THR A 21 -14.88 12.57 -3.51
N LEU A 22 -14.37 11.35 -3.68
CA LEU A 22 -14.81 10.45 -4.73
C LEU A 22 -16.01 9.63 -4.26
N TRP A 23 -17.11 9.79 -4.98
CA TRP A 23 -18.28 8.94 -4.83
C TRP A 23 -17.97 7.54 -5.34
N THR A 24 -18.31 6.53 -4.56
CA THR A 24 -18.09 5.13 -4.94
C THR A 24 -19.35 4.53 -5.57
N SER A 25 -19.21 3.63 -6.52
CA SER A 25 -20.31 2.95 -7.21
C SER A 25 -20.96 1.86 -6.35
N ASN A 26 -22.07 1.28 -6.82
CA ASN A 26 -22.71 0.17 -6.09
C ASN A 26 -21.83 -1.08 -6.04
N VAL A 27 -20.95 -1.27 -7.03
CA VAL A 27 -20.00 -2.40 -7.04
C VAL A 27 -18.92 -2.18 -5.97
N ASP A 28 -18.43 -0.95 -5.83
CA ASP A 28 -17.45 -0.59 -4.79
C ASP A 28 -18.02 -0.77 -3.37
N GLN A 29 -19.34 -0.63 -3.21
CA GLN A 29 -20.01 -0.88 -1.92
C GLN A 29 -20.04 -2.37 -1.51
N LEU A 30 -19.83 -3.31 -2.44
CA LEU A 30 -19.83 -4.75 -2.16
C LEU A 30 -18.52 -5.21 -1.52
N PHE A 31 -17.39 -4.57 -1.86
CA PHE A 31 -16.05 -4.99 -1.42
C PHE A 31 -15.44 -3.94 -0.47
N ARG A 32 -15.71 -4.09 0.83
CA ARG A 32 -15.40 -3.07 1.85
C ARG A 32 -14.11 -3.31 2.63
N GLY A 33 -13.27 -4.24 2.18
CA GLY A 33 -12.05 -4.64 2.88
C GLY A 33 -10.84 -4.68 1.96
N HIS A 34 -9.67 -4.73 2.56
CA HIS A 34 -8.42 -4.97 1.83
C HIS A 34 -8.39 -6.41 1.32
N ILE A 35 -7.97 -6.59 0.07
CA ILE A 35 -7.65 -7.91 -0.49
C ILE A 35 -6.18 -8.15 -0.18
N PRO A 36 -5.83 -9.03 0.77
CA PRO A 36 -4.43 -9.33 1.05
C PRO A 36 -3.81 -10.11 -0.11
N SER A 37 -2.62 -9.71 -0.53
CA SER A 37 -1.82 -10.41 -1.54
C SER A 37 -0.35 -10.43 -1.12
N VAL A 38 0.36 -11.49 -1.49
CA VAL A 38 1.79 -11.67 -1.23
C VAL A 38 2.48 -12.01 -2.54
N TYR A 39 3.60 -11.33 -2.81
CA TYR A 39 4.40 -11.52 -4.02
C TYR A 39 5.81 -11.94 -3.62
N PHE A 40 6.30 -13.02 -4.24
CA PHE A 40 7.63 -13.57 -3.99
C PHE A 40 8.56 -13.28 -5.16
N TYR A 41 9.76 -12.80 -4.84
CA TYR A 41 10.78 -12.44 -5.83
C TYR A 41 12.10 -13.10 -5.45
N ARG A 42 12.72 -13.77 -6.41
CA ARG A 42 14.08 -14.30 -6.24
C ARG A 42 15.10 -13.15 -6.33
N PRO A 43 16.13 -13.12 -5.48
CA PRO A 43 17.21 -12.14 -5.60
C PRO A 43 17.83 -12.16 -6.99
N ASP A 44 18.06 -10.98 -7.56
CA ASP A 44 18.70 -10.80 -8.87
C ASP A 44 20.24 -10.69 -8.79
N GLY A 45 20.80 -10.78 -7.59
CA GLY A 45 22.22 -10.61 -7.30
C GLY A 45 22.69 -9.16 -7.16
N SER A 46 21.79 -8.18 -7.33
CA SER A 46 22.11 -6.77 -7.12
C SER A 46 22.15 -6.40 -5.63
N SER A 47 23.08 -5.52 -5.26
CA SER A 47 23.13 -4.95 -3.89
C SER A 47 21.96 -4.01 -3.59
N SER A 48 21.20 -3.62 -4.63
CA SER A 48 20.04 -2.75 -4.55
C SER A 48 18.71 -3.51 -4.60
N PHE A 49 18.73 -4.84 -4.60
CA PHE A 49 17.53 -5.67 -4.64
C PHE A 49 16.59 -5.27 -3.48
N PHE A 50 15.40 -4.77 -3.84
CA PHE A 50 14.42 -4.23 -2.88
C PHE A 50 14.96 -3.13 -1.95
N ASN A 51 15.80 -2.23 -2.47
CA ASN A 51 16.19 -1.04 -1.71
C ASN A 51 14.96 -0.21 -1.30
N ALA A 52 14.67 -0.17 0.00
CA ALA A 52 13.45 0.42 0.51
C ALA A 52 13.34 1.93 0.27
N SER A 53 14.46 2.67 0.22
CA SER A 53 14.44 4.09 -0.12
C SER A 53 13.94 4.30 -1.55
N VAL A 54 14.46 3.51 -2.50
CA VAL A 54 14.04 3.57 -3.90
C VAL A 54 12.57 3.20 -4.04
N LEU A 55 12.11 2.19 -3.30
CA LEU A 55 10.69 1.77 -3.31
C LEU A 55 9.76 2.84 -2.74
N ARG A 56 10.13 3.50 -1.64
CA ARG A 56 9.36 4.61 -1.08
C ARG A 56 9.30 5.81 -2.03
N ASP A 57 10.41 6.16 -2.67
CA ASP A 57 10.46 7.25 -3.65
C ASP A 57 9.64 6.94 -4.91
N ALA A 58 9.65 5.68 -5.35
CA ALA A 58 8.80 5.24 -6.46
C ALA A 58 7.31 5.26 -6.06
N LEU A 59 6.99 4.81 -4.84
CA LEU A 59 5.63 4.81 -4.31
C LEU A 59 5.07 6.24 -4.19
N SER A 60 5.84 7.20 -3.66
CA SER A 60 5.39 8.60 -3.55
C SER A 60 5.04 9.18 -4.92
N LYS A 61 5.82 8.86 -5.96
CA LYS A 61 5.55 9.30 -7.35
C LYS A 61 4.30 8.64 -7.94
N VAL A 62 4.09 7.34 -7.71
CA VAL A 62 2.89 6.63 -8.20
C VAL A 62 1.62 7.13 -7.50
N LEU A 63 1.71 7.55 -6.23
CA LEU A 63 0.58 8.13 -5.51
C LEU A 63 0.10 9.47 -6.09
N VAL A 64 0.84 10.11 -7.02
CA VAL A 64 0.35 11.31 -7.71
C VAL A 64 -0.78 10.97 -8.70
N PRO A 65 -0.57 10.13 -9.73
CA PRO A 65 -1.66 9.72 -10.62
C PRO A 65 -2.68 8.79 -9.94
N PHE A 66 -2.31 8.07 -8.87
CA PHE A 66 -3.20 7.20 -8.09
C PHE A 66 -3.57 7.82 -6.72
N TYR A 67 -3.77 9.13 -6.69
CA TYR A 67 -4.06 9.89 -5.46
C TYR A 67 -5.19 9.38 -4.56
N PRO A 68 -6.26 8.69 -5.04
CA PRO A 68 -7.27 8.15 -4.13
C PRO A 68 -6.72 7.12 -3.15
N VAL A 69 -5.65 6.42 -3.51
CA VAL A 69 -4.99 5.41 -2.66
C VAL A 69 -4.37 6.06 -1.42
N ALA A 70 -3.93 7.32 -1.52
CA ALA A 70 -3.39 8.09 -0.40
C ALA A 70 -4.47 8.78 0.46
N GLY A 71 -5.77 8.55 0.15
CA GLY A 71 -6.89 9.13 0.86
C GLY A 71 -7.36 8.33 2.08
N ARG A 72 -8.59 8.61 2.54
CA ARG A 72 -9.27 7.89 3.63
C ARG A 72 -10.70 7.54 3.25
N LEU A 73 -11.20 6.47 3.84
CA LEU A 73 -12.63 6.17 3.77
C LEU A 73 -13.41 7.09 4.71
N LYS A 74 -14.48 7.69 4.21
CA LYS A 74 -15.49 8.36 5.01
C LYS A 74 -16.89 7.90 4.62
N LYS A 75 -17.89 8.31 5.38
CA LYS A 75 -19.30 8.05 5.07
C LYS A 75 -20.02 9.36 4.74
N ASP A 76 -20.84 9.32 3.70
CA ASP A 76 -21.77 10.41 3.40
C ASP A 76 -22.93 10.47 4.41
N LYS A 77 -23.82 11.46 4.25
CA LYS A 77 -25.02 11.63 5.08
C LYS A 77 -25.99 10.43 5.07
N ASN A 78 -25.89 9.55 4.07
CA ASN A 78 -26.73 8.36 3.91
C ASN A 78 -25.98 7.08 4.34
N GLY A 79 -24.76 7.19 4.84
CA GLY A 79 -23.92 6.06 5.25
C GLY A 79 -23.18 5.35 4.12
N ARG A 80 -23.20 5.89 2.90
CA ARG A 80 -22.44 5.38 1.76
C ARG A 80 -20.95 5.66 1.95
N LEU A 81 -20.10 4.66 1.71
CA LEU A 81 -18.65 4.88 1.76
C LEU A 81 -18.19 5.76 0.60
N GLU A 82 -17.33 6.73 0.89
CA GLU A 82 -16.68 7.61 -0.08
C GLU A 82 -15.18 7.66 0.21
N ILE A 83 -14.38 8.05 -0.78
CA ILE A 83 -12.94 8.25 -0.61
C ILE A 83 -12.70 9.75 -0.47
N GLU A 84 -12.26 10.18 0.70
CA GLU A 84 -11.70 11.51 0.90
C GLU A 84 -10.25 11.51 0.43
N CYS A 85 -9.98 12.18 -0.68
CA CYS A 85 -8.65 12.31 -1.26
C CYS A 85 -7.84 13.37 -0.47
N SER A 86 -7.45 13.01 0.76
CA SER A 86 -6.73 13.88 1.70
C SER A 86 -5.23 13.98 1.44
N GLY A 87 -4.66 13.05 0.68
CA GLY A 87 -3.21 12.97 0.44
C GLY A 87 -2.40 12.60 1.69
N GLU A 88 -3.04 12.06 2.73
CA GLU A 88 -2.36 11.66 3.98
C GLU A 88 -1.37 10.51 3.80
N GLY A 89 -1.40 9.83 2.65
CA GLY A 89 -0.42 8.82 2.28
C GLY A 89 -0.79 7.41 2.71
N VAL A 90 0.12 6.49 2.46
CA VAL A 90 -0.04 5.04 2.67
C VAL A 90 1.00 4.49 3.63
N LEU A 91 0.67 3.40 4.31
CA LEU A 91 1.58 2.70 5.21
C LEU A 91 2.59 1.87 4.41
N PHE A 92 3.88 2.06 4.69
CA PHE A 92 4.99 1.25 4.19
C PHE A 92 5.73 0.65 5.40
N LEU A 93 5.94 -0.66 5.36
CA LEU A 93 6.61 -1.42 6.40
C LEU A 93 7.73 -2.25 5.79
N GLU A 94 8.87 -2.25 6.47
CA GLU A 94 9.97 -3.16 6.18
C GLU A 94 9.99 -4.25 7.24
N ALA A 95 10.31 -5.47 6.84
CA ALA A 95 10.43 -6.58 7.77
C ALA A 95 11.52 -7.53 7.30
N TYR A 96 12.15 -8.22 8.23
CA TYR A 96 13.23 -9.17 7.96
C TYR A 96 13.02 -10.47 8.74
N THR A 97 13.58 -11.54 8.20
CA THR A 97 13.56 -12.88 8.77
C THR A 97 14.87 -13.58 8.41
N GLU A 98 15.32 -14.49 9.27
CA GLU A 98 16.45 -15.39 8.99
C GLU A 98 16.01 -16.66 8.23
N SER A 99 14.70 -16.83 8.01
CA SER A 99 14.16 -17.95 7.22
C SER A 99 14.44 -17.76 5.73
N ILE A 100 14.68 -18.86 5.00
CA ILE A 100 14.83 -18.83 3.54
C ILE A 100 13.48 -19.04 2.86
N LEU A 101 13.33 -18.46 1.67
CA LEU A 101 12.07 -18.46 0.94
C LEU A 101 11.60 -19.87 0.55
N ASP A 102 12.55 -20.76 0.24
CA ASP A 102 12.28 -22.14 -0.20
C ASP A 102 11.65 -23.00 0.90
N ASP A 103 11.75 -22.59 2.17
CA ASP A 103 11.11 -23.27 3.31
C ASP A 103 9.62 -22.92 3.44
N LEU A 104 9.12 -21.95 2.66
CA LEU A 104 7.70 -21.64 2.64
C LEU A 104 6.98 -22.68 1.78
N ASP A 105 6.14 -23.50 2.41
CA ASP A 105 5.20 -24.35 1.68
C ASP A 105 4.14 -23.47 1.02
N LEU A 106 4.31 -23.25 -0.29
CA LEU A 106 3.39 -22.49 -1.13
C LEU A 106 2.30 -23.38 -1.76
N SER A 107 2.25 -24.67 -1.41
CA SER A 107 1.16 -25.55 -1.84
C SER A 107 -0.05 -25.37 -0.93
N GLN A 108 -1.01 -24.58 -1.40
CA GLN A 108 -2.39 -24.54 -0.91
C GLN A 108 -3.32 -24.98 -2.04
#